data_AF-A0A934MBH2-F1
#
_entry.id   AF-A0A934MBH2-F1
#
_cell.length_a   1.000
_cell.length_b   1.000
_cell.length_c   1.000
_cell.angle_alpha   90.00
_cell.angle_beta   90.00
_cell.angle_gamma   90.00
#
_symmetry.space_group_name_H-M   'P 1'
#
loop_
_entity.id
_entity.type
_entity.pdbx_description
1 polymer ?
#
loop_
_entity_poly.entity_id
_entity_poly.type
_entity_poly.pdbx_seq_one_letter_code
_entity_poly.pdbx_strand_id
1 'polypeptide(L)'
;MTAKRKGPTRRAALGWLAAGASLLTGRVAAAPASPERRLARLAGSRRAAGRIGRAYLADRGGADLSALMAEIEARTALSSDAVMRLSPDALAARLAVAKREDFERRDTVAVEGWVLSGTEARLCALATLV
;
A
#
# COMPACT_ATOMS: atom_id res chain seq x y z
N MET A 1 46.15 -32.52 -51.10
CA MET A 1 46.66 -33.49 -50.11
C MET A 1 46.52 -32.83 -48.74
N THR A 2 45.40 -33.04 -48.04
CA THR A 2 45.22 -33.99 -46.89
C THR A 2 46.08 -33.58 -45.67
N ALA A 3 45.58 -33.39 -44.44
CA ALA A 3 44.36 -33.90 -43.81
C ALA A 3 43.84 -32.97 -42.69
N LYS A 4 42.52 -33.07 -42.47
CA LYS A 4 41.65 -32.25 -41.62
C LYS A 4 41.50 -32.88 -40.24
N ARG A 5 41.36 -32.02 -39.24
CA ARG A 5 41.23 -32.25 -37.80
C ARG A 5 40.01 -33.09 -37.35
N LYS A 6 40.18 -33.66 -36.14
CA LYS A 6 39.22 -33.93 -35.05
C LYS A 6 38.39 -35.23 -35.08
N GLY A 7 38.54 -36.00 -34.00
CA GLY A 7 37.44 -36.72 -33.37
C GLY A 7 37.84 -37.15 -31.96
N PRO A 8 37.19 -36.64 -30.89
CA PRO A 8 37.18 -37.32 -29.61
C PRO A 8 35.89 -38.13 -29.46
N THR A 9 36.11 -39.35 -29.00
CA THR A 9 35.20 -40.45 -28.74
C THR A 9 34.11 -40.09 -27.73
N ARG A 10 32.87 -40.46 -28.07
CA ARG A 10 31.69 -40.40 -27.20
C ARG A 10 31.88 -41.37 -26.04
N ARG A 11 31.90 -40.87 -24.80
CA ARG A 11 31.69 -41.67 -23.59
C ARG A 11 30.34 -41.29 -22.99
N ALA A 12 29.43 -42.25 -23.01
CA ALA A 12 28.20 -42.24 -22.24
C ALA A 12 28.46 -42.92 -20.88
N ALA A 13 27.96 -42.31 -19.80
CA ALA A 13 27.55 -42.95 -18.55
C ALA A 13 26.84 -41.86 -17.72
N LEU A 14 25.51 -41.91 -17.59
CA LEU A 14 24.77 -42.54 -16.49
C LEU A 14 25.07 -41.91 -15.11
N GLY A 15 24.07 -41.21 -14.56
CA GLY A 15 23.75 -41.41 -13.16
C GLY A 15 23.23 -40.24 -12.32
N TRP A 16 21.94 -40.33 -11.97
CA TRP A 16 21.30 -39.99 -10.68
C TRP A 16 20.99 -38.52 -10.31
N LEU A 17 19.68 -38.22 -10.41
CA LEU A 17 18.74 -37.85 -9.33
C LEU A 17 19.06 -36.72 -8.32
N ALA A 18 17.96 -36.01 -8.01
CA ALA A 18 17.73 -35.02 -6.96
C ALA A 18 18.06 -33.57 -7.36
N ALA A 19 17.20 -32.56 -7.18
CA ALA A 19 16.02 -32.48 -6.35
C ALA A 19 14.98 -31.60 -7.06
N GLY A 20 13.72 -32.03 -7.03
CA GLY A 20 12.60 -31.18 -7.37
C GLY A 20 12.61 -29.97 -6.44
N ALA A 21 12.86 -28.78 -6.98
CA ALA A 21 12.59 -27.54 -6.28
C ALA A 21 11.07 -27.44 -6.16
N SER A 22 10.54 -27.92 -5.04
CA SER A 22 9.18 -27.69 -4.61
C SER A 22 8.90 -26.20 -4.68
N LEU A 23 8.16 -25.79 -5.71
CA LEU A 23 7.45 -24.53 -5.75
C LEU A 23 6.41 -24.56 -4.62
N LEU A 24 6.86 -24.26 -3.40
CA LEU A 24 5.99 -23.84 -2.33
C LEU A 24 5.50 -22.43 -2.73
N THR A 25 4.53 -22.39 -3.65
CA THR A 25 3.58 -21.30 -3.75
C THR A 25 2.67 -21.39 -2.53
N GLY A 26 3.27 -21.21 -1.36
CA GLY A 26 2.56 -20.83 -0.16
C GLY A 26 1.91 -19.49 -0.47
N ARG A 27 0.66 -19.54 -0.93
CA ARG A 27 -0.25 -18.40 -0.82
C ARG A 27 -0.30 -18.11 0.67
N VAL A 28 0.52 -17.16 1.11
CA VAL A 28 0.31 -16.48 2.38
C VAL A 28 -1.11 -15.94 2.27
N ALA A 29 -2.04 -16.60 2.96
CA ALA A 29 -3.39 -16.06 3.11
C ALA A 29 -3.17 -14.66 3.70
N ALA A 30 -3.39 -13.64 2.89
CA ALA A 30 -3.28 -12.26 3.35
C ALA A 30 -4.22 -12.17 4.55
N ALA A 31 -3.67 -11.85 5.72
CA ALA A 31 -4.48 -11.56 6.90
C ALA A 31 -5.61 -10.61 6.47
N PRO A 32 -6.85 -10.81 6.95
CA PRO A 32 -7.97 -9.96 6.57
C PRO A 32 -7.54 -8.52 6.77
N ALA A 33 -7.60 -7.73 5.68
CA ALA A 33 -7.12 -6.36 5.73
C ALA A 33 -7.93 -5.61 6.78
N SER A 34 -7.27 -5.06 7.79
CA SER A 34 -7.94 -4.18 8.75
C SER A 34 -8.43 -2.92 8.03
N PRO A 35 -9.49 -2.25 8.51
CA PRO A 35 -10.03 -1.05 7.87
C PRO A 35 -8.96 0.04 7.73
N GLU A 36 -8.06 0.17 8.70
CA GLU A 36 -6.94 1.11 8.70
C GLU A 36 -5.97 0.82 7.56
N ARG A 37 -5.55 -0.45 7.41
CA ARG A 37 -4.65 -0.89 6.33
C ARG A 37 -5.31 -0.72 4.97
N ARG A 38 -6.63 -0.90 4.90
CA ARG A 38 -7.40 -0.73 3.67
C ARG A 38 -7.45 0.73 3.24
N LEU A 39 -7.71 1.66 4.17
CA LEU A 39 -7.68 3.10 3.91
C LEU A 39 -6.27 3.60 3.61
N ALA A 40 -5.25 3.15 4.36
CA ALA A 40 -3.86 3.54 4.15
C ALA A 40 -3.35 3.26 2.74
N ARG A 41 -3.82 2.17 2.09
CA ARG A 41 -3.47 1.86 0.70
C ARG A 41 -3.99 2.88 -0.33
N LEU A 42 -5.00 3.66 0.03
CA LEU A 42 -5.58 4.70 -0.83
C LEU A 42 -4.82 6.03 -0.73
N ALA A 43 -3.82 6.14 0.17
CA ALA A 43 -2.89 7.26 0.21
C ALA A 43 -1.86 7.23 -0.95
N GLY A 44 -1.89 6.20 -1.80
CA GLY A 44 -0.99 6.04 -2.94
C GLY A 44 0.37 5.46 -2.53
N SER A 45 1.46 6.10 -2.98
CA SER A 45 2.82 5.62 -2.71
C SER A 45 3.13 5.62 -1.21
N ARG A 46 3.39 4.44 -0.61
CA ARG A 46 3.70 4.30 0.82
C ARG A 46 4.85 5.20 1.27
N ARG A 47 5.89 5.36 0.44
CA ARG A 47 7.05 6.21 0.76
C ARG A 47 6.66 7.69 0.82
N ALA A 48 5.90 8.16 -0.17
CA ALA A 48 5.46 9.55 -0.23
C ALA A 48 4.45 9.86 0.88
N ALA A 49 3.44 8.99 1.04
CA ALA A 49 2.44 9.08 2.09
C ALA A 49 3.08 9.07 3.48
N GLY A 50 4.08 8.21 3.72
CA GLY A 50 4.80 8.19 4.99
C GLY A 50 5.60 9.46 5.27
N ARG A 51 6.18 10.11 4.26
CA ARG A 51 6.88 11.40 4.45
C ARG A 51 5.88 12.49 4.88
N ILE A 52 4.81 12.65 4.10
CA ILE A 52 3.78 13.65 4.37
C ILE A 52 3.10 13.37 5.72
N GLY A 53 2.78 12.11 6.00
CA GLY A 53 2.14 11.68 7.24
C GLY A 53 2.97 11.97 8.49
N ARG A 54 4.29 11.73 8.45
CA ARG A 54 5.18 12.10 9.56
C ARG A 54 5.23 13.60 9.80
N ALA A 55 5.36 14.40 8.74
CA ALA A 55 5.37 15.85 8.86
C ALA A 55 4.04 16.37 9.41
N TYR A 56 2.91 15.88 8.90
CA TYR A 56 1.58 16.19 9.43
C TYR A 56 1.41 15.84 10.92
N LEU A 57 1.87 14.66 11.33
CA LEU A 57 1.82 14.23 12.72
C LEU A 57 2.71 15.09 13.60
N ALA A 58 3.91 15.45 13.15
CA ALA A 58 4.81 16.33 13.88
C ALA A 58 4.18 17.71 14.13
N ASP A 59 3.58 18.32 13.10
CA ASP A 59 2.92 19.62 13.21
C ASP A 59 1.72 19.60 14.18
N ARG A 60 1.02 18.47 14.30
CA ARG A 60 -0.10 18.27 15.25
C ARG A 60 0.34 17.90 16.67
N GLY A 61 1.62 17.60 16.90
CA GLY A 61 2.10 17.06 18.18
C GLY A 61 1.81 15.55 18.36
N GLY A 62 1.50 14.86 17.27
CA GLY A 62 1.14 13.44 17.23
C GLY A 62 -0.36 13.17 17.04
N ALA A 63 -0.69 11.91 16.80
CA ALA A 63 -2.04 11.36 16.86
C ALA A 63 -1.92 9.84 16.96
N ASP A 64 -2.87 9.21 17.66
CA ASP A 64 -2.98 7.76 17.64
C ASP A 64 -3.86 7.26 16.49
N LEU A 65 -3.82 5.94 16.27
CA LEU A 65 -4.53 5.28 15.20
C LEU A 65 -6.07 5.44 15.31
N SER A 66 -6.60 5.39 16.53
CA SER A 66 -8.04 5.45 16.79
C SER A 66 -8.59 6.85 16.51
N ALA A 67 -7.87 7.89 16.90
CA ALA A 67 -8.24 9.28 16.66
C ALA A 67 -8.27 9.58 15.15
N LEU A 68 -7.24 9.15 14.40
CA LEU A 68 -7.21 9.33 12.95
C LEU A 68 -8.34 8.59 12.25
N MET A 69 -8.65 7.37 12.68
CA MET A 69 -9.79 6.62 12.16
C MET A 69 -11.10 7.36 12.41
N ALA A 70 -11.37 7.78 13.65
CA ALA A 70 -12.58 8.53 13.99
C ALA A 70 -12.74 9.82 13.16
N GLU A 71 -11.65 10.57 12.95
CA GLU A 71 -11.67 11.77 12.10
C GLU A 71 -12.00 11.44 10.63
N ILE A 72 -11.44 10.36 10.08
CA ILE A 72 -11.72 9.92 8.71
C ILE A 72 -13.17 9.43 8.61
N GLU A 73 -13.66 8.64 9.57
CA GLU A 73 -15.02 8.15 9.59
C GLU A 73 -16.03 9.30 9.66
N ALA A 74 -15.81 10.27 10.55
CA ALA A 74 -16.64 11.46 10.68
C ALA A 74 -16.67 12.28 9.38
N ARG A 75 -15.51 12.43 8.72
CA ARG A 75 -15.41 13.22 7.49
C ARG A 75 -16.02 12.53 6.27
N THR A 76 -15.90 11.20 6.21
CA THR A 76 -16.35 10.41 5.07
C THR A 76 -17.71 9.77 5.29
N ALA A 77 -18.33 9.95 6.46
CA ALA A 77 -19.50 9.19 6.93
C ALA A 77 -19.42 7.69 6.55
N LEU A 78 -18.23 7.10 6.69
CA LEU A 78 -17.99 5.68 6.52
C LEU A 78 -17.61 5.10 7.86
N SER A 79 -18.32 4.08 8.32
CA SER A 79 -17.84 3.26 9.44
C SER A 79 -16.75 2.31 8.96
N SER A 80 -15.92 1.83 9.88
CA SER A 80 -14.93 0.77 9.63
C SER A 80 -15.53 -0.46 8.94
N ASP A 81 -16.76 -0.82 9.31
CA ASP A 81 -17.51 -1.92 8.71
C ASP A 81 -17.94 -1.61 7.25
N ALA A 82 -18.35 -0.38 6.96
CA ALA A 82 -18.59 0.07 5.58
C ALA A 82 -17.30 0.10 4.74
N VAL A 83 -16.19 0.56 5.32
CA VAL A 83 -14.86 0.50 4.69
C VAL A 83 -14.51 -0.92 4.27
N MET A 84 -14.89 -1.92 5.07
CA MET A 84 -14.65 -3.33 4.77
C MET A 84 -15.59 -3.92 3.71
N ARG A 85 -16.82 -3.45 3.60
CA ARG A 85 -17.79 -3.99 2.63
C ARG A 85 -17.77 -3.34 1.25
N LEU A 86 -17.40 -2.07 1.15
CA LEU A 86 -17.42 -1.35 -0.13
C LEU A 86 -16.48 -2.03 -1.14
N SER A 87 -16.69 -1.80 -2.44
CA SER A 87 -15.67 -2.12 -3.44
C SER A 87 -14.50 -1.13 -3.35
N PRO A 88 -13.31 -1.47 -3.88
CA PRO A 88 -12.21 -0.52 -3.97
C PRO A 88 -12.60 0.80 -4.67
N ASP A 89 -13.35 0.71 -5.78
CA ASP A 89 -13.77 1.87 -6.56
C ASP A 89 -14.80 2.74 -5.81
N ALA A 90 -15.76 2.12 -5.12
CA ALA A 90 -16.74 2.85 -4.32
C ALA A 90 -16.08 3.56 -3.13
N LEU A 91 -15.10 2.91 -2.48
CA LEU A 91 -14.32 3.51 -1.40
C LEU A 91 -13.47 4.68 -1.91
N ALA A 92 -12.80 4.51 -3.05
CA ALA A 92 -12.03 5.58 -3.69
C ALA A 92 -12.92 6.76 -4.09
N ALA A 93 -14.10 6.51 -4.66
CA ALA A 93 -15.07 7.53 -5.00
C ALA A 93 -15.55 8.31 -3.76
N ARG A 94 -15.82 7.61 -2.65
CA ARG A 94 -16.24 8.26 -1.40
C ARG A 94 -15.15 9.16 -0.82
N LEU A 95 -13.89 8.73 -0.89
CA LEU A 95 -12.76 9.57 -0.48
C LEU A 95 -12.55 10.75 -1.42
N ALA A 96 -12.74 10.58 -2.73
CA ALA A 96 -12.64 11.68 -3.68
C ALA A 96 -13.67 12.78 -3.39
N VAL A 97 -14.91 12.40 -3.04
CA VAL A 97 -15.93 13.35 -2.57
C VAL A 97 -15.47 14.08 -1.31
N ALA A 98 -15.02 13.35 -0.28
CA ALA A 98 -14.56 13.96 0.97
C ALA A 98 -13.39 14.93 0.76
N LYS A 99 -12.40 14.56 -0.07
CA LYS A 99 -11.27 15.43 -0.44
C LYS A 99 -11.74 16.71 -1.13
N ARG A 100 -12.69 16.61 -2.06
CA ARG A 100 -13.25 17.79 -2.75
C ARG A 100 -13.95 18.72 -1.78
N GLU A 101 -14.81 18.17 -0.92
CA GLU A 101 -15.52 18.97 0.08
C GLU A 101 -14.57 19.65 1.09
N ASP A 102 -13.45 19.01 1.42
CA ASP A 102 -12.41 19.61 2.27
C ASP A 102 -11.84 20.88 1.64
N PHE A 103 -11.54 20.86 0.34
CA PHE A 103 -11.11 22.07 -0.37
C PHE A 103 -12.21 23.14 -0.42
N GLU A 104 -13.46 22.76 -0.68
CA GLU A 104 -14.60 23.68 -0.69
C GLU A 104 -14.81 24.36 0.67
N ARG A 105 -14.58 23.62 1.76
CA ARG A 105 -14.64 24.13 3.14
C ARG A 105 -13.37 24.83 3.62
N ARG A 106 -12.32 24.88 2.80
CA ARG A 106 -10.97 25.35 3.20
C ARG A 106 -10.37 24.55 4.37
N ASP A 107 -10.79 23.30 4.56
CA ASP A 107 -10.14 22.35 5.47
C ASP A 107 -8.94 21.72 4.76
N THR A 108 -7.90 22.54 4.59
CA THR A 108 -6.64 22.16 3.95
C THR A 108 -5.50 22.22 4.93
N VAL A 109 -4.46 21.44 4.66
CA VAL A 109 -3.26 21.36 5.47
C VAL A 109 -2.06 21.66 4.58
N ALA A 110 -1.21 22.59 5.02
CA ALA A 110 0.07 22.86 4.40
C ALA A 110 1.16 22.02 5.09
N VAL A 111 1.82 21.12 4.35
CA VAL A 111 2.88 20.25 4.86
C VAL A 111 4.06 20.30 3.91
N GLU A 112 5.24 20.73 4.38
CA GLU A 112 6.47 20.80 3.56
C GLU A 112 6.28 21.50 2.18
N GLY A 113 5.46 22.55 2.12
CA GLY A 113 5.18 23.28 0.87
C GLY A 113 4.10 22.65 -0.03
N TRP A 114 3.50 21.54 0.38
CA TRP A 114 2.34 20.92 -0.27
C TRP A 114 1.05 21.38 0.40
N VAL A 115 0.00 21.63 -0.38
CA VAL A 115 -1.35 21.85 0.14
C VAL A 115 -2.18 20.60 -0.12
N LEU A 116 -2.66 19.97 0.94
CA LEU A 116 -3.48 18.77 0.88
C LEU A 116 -4.87 19.05 1.45
N SER A 117 -5.86 18.25 1.04
CA SER A 117 -7.11 18.16 1.79
C SER A 117 -6.84 17.58 3.18
N GLY A 118 -7.64 17.97 4.18
CA GLY A 118 -7.55 17.40 5.52
C GLY A 118 -7.69 15.86 5.51
N THR A 119 -8.60 15.32 4.70
CA THR A 119 -8.77 13.87 4.53
C THR A 119 -7.49 13.20 4.00
N GLU A 120 -6.84 13.79 3.00
CA GLU A 120 -5.60 13.24 2.45
C GLU A 120 -4.45 13.28 3.45
N ALA A 121 -4.29 14.38 4.19
CA ALA A 121 -3.30 14.47 5.25
C ALA A 121 -3.48 13.37 6.31
N ARG A 122 -4.73 13.11 6.73
CA ARG A 122 -5.07 12.02 7.67
C ARG A 122 -4.81 10.64 7.09
N LEU A 123 -5.08 10.40 5.81
CA LEU A 123 -4.75 9.13 5.14
C LEU A 123 -3.23 8.90 5.07
N CYS A 124 -2.45 9.94 4.79
CA CYS A 124 -0.98 9.86 4.82
C CYS A 124 -0.45 9.58 6.24
N ALA A 125 -1.04 10.22 7.25
CA ALA A 125 -0.75 9.95 8.65
C ALA A 125 -1.08 8.51 9.03
N LEU A 126 -2.26 8.02 8.64
CA LEU A 126 -2.68 6.64 8.84
C LEU A 126 -1.68 5.65 8.23
N ALA A 127 -1.23 5.90 6.99
CA ALA A 127 -0.24 5.08 6.31
C ALA A 127 1.14 5.06 6.99
N THR A 128 1.43 6.03 7.88
CA THR A 128 2.64 6.04 8.70
C THR A 128 2.52 5.09 9.89
N LEU A 129 1.32 4.88 10.42
CA LEU A 129 1.07 4.11 11.64
C LEU A 129 0.80 2.61 11.39
N VAL A 130 0.63 2.17 10.14
CA VAL A 130 0.24 0.79 9.78
C VAL A 130 1.17 0.05 8.83
#